data_AF-A0A4V2G1H7-F1
#
_entry.id   AF-A0A4V2G1H7-F1
#
_cell.length_a   1.000
_cell.length_b   1.000
_cell.length_c   1.000
_cell.angle_alpha   90.00
_cell.angle_beta   90.00
_cell.angle_gamma   90.00
#
_symmetry.space_group_name_H-M   'P 1'
#
loop_
_entity.id
_entity.type
_entity.pdbx_description
1 polymer ?
#
loop_
_entity_poly.entity_id
_entity_poly.type
_entity_poly.pdbx_seq_one_letter_code
_entity_poly.pdbx_strand_id
1 'polypeptide(L)'
;MSTASDTPVLDTLAAMTVDSIERCGLPSNALVLTRIAALAASDAPPISYAAHIDPALDSGVTVEQLQDVLVAIAPIVGTARVMAAAANISTALGIAIAVADAEIVARG
;
A
#
# COMPACT_ATOMS: atom_id res chain seq x y z
N MET A 1 -26.04 -13.86 -20.09
CA MET A 1 -25.86 -12.40 -20.21
C MET A 1 -25.04 -12.00 -19.00
N SER A 2 -23.75 -11.70 -19.17
CA SER A 2 -22.90 -11.33 -18.04
C SER A 2 -23.41 -10.00 -17.51
N THR A 3 -23.93 -9.96 -16.29
CA THR A 3 -24.26 -8.70 -15.62
C THR A 3 -22.93 -8.02 -15.35
N ALA A 4 -22.65 -6.92 -16.08
CA ALA A 4 -21.48 -6.10 -15.82
C ALA A 4 -21.51 -5.68 -14.34
N SER A 5 -20.38 -5.77 -13.65
CA SER A 5 -20.32 -5.34 -12.26
C SER A 5 -20.44 -3.83 -12.16
N ASP A 6 -20.82 -3.34 -10.99
CA ASP A 6 -20.93 -1.91 -10.71
C ASP A 6 -19.55 -1.25 -10.55
N THR A 7 -18.49 -2.05 -10.35
CA THR A 7 -17.11 -1.62 -10.12
C THR A 7 -16.09 -2.35 -11.00
N PRO A 8 -16.25 -2.35 -12.34
CA PRO A 8 -15.47 -3.22 -13.22
C PRO A 8 -13.96 -2.95 -13.14
N VAL A 9 -13.56 -1.70 -12.87
CA VAL A 9 -12.15 -1.33 -12.65
C VAL A 9 -11.60 -1.92 -11.35
N LEU A 10 -12.32 -1.75 -10.23
CA LEU A 10 -11.87 -2.26 -8.93
C LEU A 10 -11.86 -3.78 -8.91
N ASP A 11 -12.85 -4.42 -9.53
CA ASP A 11 -12.93 -5.88 -9.61
C ASP A 11 -11.75 -6.45 -10.40
N THR A 12 -11.39 -5.79 -11.51
CA THR A 12 -10.22 -6.17 -12.30
C THR A 12 -8.94 -6.02 -11.47
N LEU A 13 -8.77 -4.89 -10.77
CA LEU A 13 -7.59 -4.65 -9.93
C LEU A 13 -7.52 -5.61 -8.74
N ALA A 14 -8.66 -5.95 -8.14
CA ALA A 14 -8.76 -6.93 -7.06
C ALA A 14 -8.34 -8.32 -7.56
N ALA A 15 -8.87 -8.76 -8.71
CA ALA A 15 -8.48 -10.02 -9.33
C ALA A 15 -6.97 -10.05 -9.65
N MET A 16 -6.43 -8.99 -10.25
CA MET A 16 -4.99 -8.86 -10.50
C MET A 16 -4.16 -8.92 -9.20
N THR A 17 -4.65 -8.32 -8.12
CA THR A 17 -3.97 -8.29 -6.83
C THR A 17 -3.95 -9.66 -6.18
N VAL A 18 -5.09 -10.38 -6.22
CA VAL A 18 -5.22 -11.77 -5.72
C VAL A 18 -4.30 -12.69 -6.50
N ASP A 19 -4.39 -12.70 -7.84
CA ASP A 19 -3.52 -13.49 -8.71
C ASP A 19 -2.03 -13.21 -8.45
N SER A 20 -1.68 -11.94 -8.22
CA SER A 20 -0.31 -11.55 -7.90
C SER A 20 0.15 -12.09 -6.54
N ILE A 21 -0.72 -12.17 -5.53
CA ILE A 21 -0.37 -12.74 -4.21
C ILE A 21 -0.18 -14.25 -4.33
N GLU A 22 -1.10 -14.95 -4.98
CA GLU A 22 -1.07 -16.41 -5.12
C GLU A 22 0.15 -16.91 -5.92
N ARG A 23 0.58 -16.13 -6.91
CA ARG A 23 1.69 -16.51 -7.80
C ARG A 23 3.06 -16.01 -7.32
N CYS A 24 3.13 -15.12 -6.33
CA CYS A 24 4.39 -14.57 -5.85
C CYS A 24 4.98 -15.45 -4.74
N GLY A 25 6.22 -15.90 -4.92
CA GLY A 25 6.96 -16.69 -3.93
C GLY A 25 7.72 -15.89 -2.87
N LEU A 26 7.56 -14.56 -2.82
CA LEU A 26 8.18 -13.74 -1.77
C LEU A 26 7.47 -13.98 -0.43
N PRO A 27 8.20 -13.93 0.70
CA PRO A 27 7.54 -13.89 2.00
C PRO A 27 6.66 -12.64 2.10
N SER A 28 5.56 -12.71 2.86
CA SER A 28 4.52 -11.67 2.88
C SER A 28 5.05 -10.27 3.19
N ASN A 29 6.00 -10.16 4.12
CA ASN A 29 6.65 -8.89 4.46
C ASN A 29 7.42 -8.31 3.27
N ALA A 30 8.20 -9.14 2.57
CA ALA A 30 8.95 -8.72 1.40
C ALA A 30 8.02 -8.36 0.23
N LEU A 31 6.90 -9.07 0.05
CA LEU A 31 5.89 -8.73 -0.95
C LEU A 31 5.32 -7.32 -0.69
N VAL A 32 4.90 -7.02 0.54
CA VAL A 32 4.36 -5.71 0.90
C VAL A 32 5.40 -4.61 0.70
N LEU A 33 6.61 -4.78 1.22
CA LEU A 33 7.70 -3.83 1.07
C LEU A 33 8.05 -3.56 -0.40
N THR A 34 8.04 -4.60 -1.25
CA THR A 34 8.28 -4.47 -2.69
C THR A 34 7.18 -3.66 -3.37
N ARG A 35 5.91 -3.87 -2.99
CA ARG A 35 4.78 -3.08 -3.51
C ARG A 35 4.89 -1.62 -3.09
N ILE A 36 5.26 -1.34 -1.83
CA ILE A 36 5.50 0.03 -1.36
C ILE A 36 6.65 0.69 -2.14
N ALA A 37 7.75 -0.02 -2.39
CA ALA A 37 8.85 0.47 -3.20
C ALA A 37 8.39 0.81 -4.63
N ALA A 38 7.55 -0.02 -5.23
CA ALA A 38 6.97 0.24 -6.55
C ALA A 38 6.03 1.45 -6.57
N LEU A 39 5.22 1.64 -5.52
CA LEU A 39 4.39 2.84 -5.35
C LEU A 39 5.24 4.10 -5.23
N ALA A 40 6.31 4.05 -4.43
CA ALA A 40 7.29 5.12 -4.32
C ALA A 40 7.92 5.43 -5.67
N ALA A 41 8.40 4.42 -6.40
CA ALA A 41 8.96 4.58 -7.75
C ALA A 41 7.96 5.17 -8.76
N SER A 42 6.65 4.90 -8.58
CA SER A 42 5.59 5.35 -9.49
C SER A 42 4.99 6.71 -9.14
N ASP A 43 5.44 7.36 -8.06
CA ASP A 43 4.84 8.60 -7.54
C ASP A 43 3.34 8.44 -7.24
N ALA A 44 2.98 7.36 -6.54
CA ALA A 44 1.60 7.02 -6.25
C ALA A 44 0.93 8.01 -5.27
N PRO A 45 -0.40 8.20 -5.34
CA PRO A 45 -1.13 9.03 -4.38
C PRO A 45 -1.24 8.35 -3.00
N PRO A 46 -1.51 9.12 -1.92
CA PRO A 46 -1.62 8.58 -0.55
C PRO A 46 -2.54 7.36 -0.41
N ILE A 47 -3.70 7.37 -1.08
CA ILE A 47 -4.68 6.29 -0.97
C ILE A 47 -4.12 4.93 -1.42
N SER A 48 -3.17 4.91 -2.35
CA SER A 48 -2.52 3.69 -2.81
C SER A 48 -1.65 3.06 -1.72
N TYR A 49 -1.06 3.86 -0.84
CA TYR A 49 -0.31 3.37 0.32
C TYR A 49 -1.26 2.88 1.43
N ALA A 50 -2.43 3.51 1.59
CA ALA A 50 -3.40 3.12 2.61
C ALA A 50 -3.89 1.67 2.42
N ALA A 51 -4.06 1.24 1.16
CA ALA A 51 -4.41 -0.14 0.81
C ALA A 51 -3.37 -1.20 1.24
N HIS A 52 -2.20 -0.77 1.74
CA HIS A 52 -1.12 -1.65 2.17
C HIS A 52 -0.81 -1.53 3.68
N ILE A 53 -1.60 -0.77 4.45
CA ILE A 53 -1.40 -0.62 5.90
C ILE A 53 -1.72 -1.93 6.64
N ASP A 54 -2.93 -2.48 6.48
CA ASP A 54 -3.30 -3.74 7.14
C ASP A 54 -2.41 -4.90 6.69
N PRO A 55 -2.14 -5.10 5.37
CA PRO A 55 -1.17 -6.11 4.94
C PRO A 55 0.24 -5.93 5.53
N ALA A 56 0.70 -4.71 5.76
CA ALA A 56 2.00 -4.46 6.40
C ALA A 56 1.97 -4.90 7.87
N LEU A 57 0.90 -4.57 8.60
CA LEU A 57 0.73 -4.98 10.01
C LEU A 57 0.63 -6.51 10.13
N ASP A 58 -0.20 -7.14 9.31
CA ASP A 58 -0.44 -8.59 9.32
C ASP A 58 0.82 -9.39 8.95
N SER A 59 1.68 -8.82 8.10
CA SER A 59 2.96 -9.44 7.71
C SER A 59 4.12 -9.12 8.64
N GLY A 60 3.90 -8.32 9.70
CA GLY A 60 4.91 -7.95 10.68
C GLY A 60 5.97 -6.97 10.13
N VAL A 61 5.63 -6.19 9.10
CA VAL A 61 6.50 -5.13 8.59
C VAL A 61 6.66 -4.05 9.65
N THR A 62 7.91 -3.67 9.93
CA THR A 62 8.20 -2.57 10.86
C THR A 62 8.42 -1.25 10.14
N VAL A 63 8.34 -0.15 10.90
CA VAL A 63 8.64 1.19 10.39
C VAL A 63 10.09 1.29 9.92
N GLU A 64 11.01 0.63 10.62
CA GLU A 64 12.44 0.58 10.26
C GLU A 64 12.64 -0.12 8.92
N GLN A 65 11.96 -1.25 8.67
CA GLN A 65 12.04 -1.93 7.37
C GLN A 65 11.48 -1.08 6.23
N LEU A 66 10.42 -0.32 6.48
CA LEU A 66 9.89 0.64 5.51
C LEU A 66 10.88 1.76 5.22
N GLN A 67 11.53 2.31 6.26
CA GLN A 67 12.59 3.31 6.10
C GLN A 67 13.79 2.74 5.34
N ASP A 68 14.23 1.52 5.66
CA ASP A 68 15.30 0.81 4.98
C ASP A 68 15.00 0.64 3.48
N VAL A 69 13.75 0.34 3.12
CA VAL A 69 13.32 0.31 1.71
C VAL A 69 13.46 1.68 1.04
N LEU A 70 12.99 2.75 1.68
CA LEU A 70 13.10 4.10 1.12
C LEU A 70 14.57 4.53 0.95
N VAL A 71 15.42 4.20 1.92
CA VAL A 71 16.88 4.40 1.85
C VAL A 71 17.49 3.58 0.71
N ALA A 72 17.10 2.30 0.57
CA ALA A 72 17.62 1.40 -0.45
C ALA A 72 17.27 1.86 -1.88
N ILE A 73 16.06 2.37 -2.11
CA ILE A 73 15.63 2.82 -3.45
C ILE A 73 16.04 4.25 -3.77
N ALA A 74 16.41 5.07 -2.77
CA ALA A 74 16.76 6.49 -2.95
C ALA A 74 17.75 6.77 -4.09
N PRO A 75 18.88 6.04 -4.25
CA PRO A 75 19.80 6.30 -5.36
C PRO A 75 19.23 5.92 -6.73
N ILE A 76 18.18 5.09 -6.79
CA ILE A 76 17.56 4.63 -8.03
C ILE A 76 16.44 5.57 -8.48
N VAL A 77 15.59 6.01 -7.54
CA VAL A 77 14.38 6.79 -7.86
C VAL A 77 14.49 8.29 -7.61
N GLY A 78 15.52 8.71 -6.87
CA GLY A 78 15.86 10.11 -6.58
C GLY A 78 15.18 10.70 -5.34
N THR A 79 15.83 11.69 -4.74
CA THR A 79 15.43 12.33 -3.46
C THR A 79 14.01 12.87 -3.47
N ALA A 80 13.61 13.57 -4.55
CA ALA A 80 12.27 14.16 -4.64
C ALA A 80 11.17 13.10 -4.52
N ARG A 81 11.36 11.95 -5.18
CA ARG A 81 10.38 10.86 -5.18
C ARG A 81 10.32 10.12 -3.85
N VAL A 82 11.46 9.94 -3.19
CA VAL A 82 11.50 9.38 -1.82
C VAL A 82 10.78 10.29 -0.83
N MET A 83 11.02 11.60 -0.89
CA MET A 83 10.34 12.56 0.00
C MET A 83 8.83 12.59 -0.23
N ALA A 84 8.40 12.56 -1.50
CA ALA A 84 6.98 12.47 -1.84
C ALA A 84 6.34 11.19 -1.29
N ALA A 85 7.00 10.03 -1.47
CA ALA A 85 6.54 8.77 -0.92
C ALA A 85 6.41 8.80 0.61
N ALA A 86 7.40 9.34 1.32
CA ALA A 86 7.36 9.47 2.78
C ALA A 86 6.18 10.35 3.27
N ALA A 87 5.91 11.46 2.57
CA ALA A 87 4.76 12.33 2.87
C ALA A 87 3.42 11.62 2.57
N ASN A 88 3.34 10.89 1.46
CA ASN A 88 2.14 10.15 1.07
C ASN A 88 1.83 8.98 2.01
N ILE A 89 2.86 8.28 2.50
CA ILE A 89 2.71 7.24 3.53
C ILE A 89 2.19 7.84 4.84
N SER A 90 2.77 8.97 5.29
CA SER A 90 2.31 9.66 6.49
C SER A 90 0.84 10.10 6.37
N THR A 91 0.47 10.60 5.20
CA THR A 91 -0.92 10.98 4.89
C THR A 91 -1.85 9.77 4.89
N ALA A 92 -1.42 8.66 4.29
CA ALA A 92 -2.18 7.41 4.25
C ALA A 92 -2.47 6.86 5.66
N LEU A 93 -1.47 6.93 6.56
CA LEU A 93 -1.64 6.54 7.96
C LEU A 93 -2.68 7.43 8.66
N GLY A 94 -2.63 8.75 8.43
CA GLY A 94 -3.64 9.68 8.95
C GLY A 94 -5.05 9.37 8.45
N ILE A 95 -5.20 8.99 7.18
CA ILE A 95 -6.49 8.56 6.61
C ILE A 95 -6.98 7.28 7.29
N ALA A 96 -6.11 6.28 7.44
CA ALA A 96 -6.48 5.01 8.06
C ALA A 96 -6.94 5.18 9.52
N ILE A 97 -6.24 6.01 10.29
CA ILE A 97 -6.63 6.36 11.67
C ILE A 97 -8.01 7.03 11.68
N ALA A 98 -8.24 8.03 10.81
CA ALA A 98 -9.52 8.73 10.76
C ALA A 98 -10.69 7.80 10.39
N VAL A 99 -10.47 6.84 9.50
CA VAL A 99 -11.46 5.81 9.15
C VAL A 99 -11.73 4.90 10.35
N ALA A 100 -10.69 4.42 11.02
CA ALA A 100 -10.83 3.57 12.21
C ALA A 100 -11.60 4.29 13.34
N ASP A 101 -11.30 5.56 13.59
CA ASP A 101 -12.02 6.38 14.57
C ASP A 101 -13.50 6.53 14.21
N ALA A 102 -13.80 6.81 12.94
CA ALA A 102 -15.19 6.94 12.47
C ALA A 102 -15.99 5.63 12.64
N GLU A 103 -15.35 4.48 12.39
CA GLU A 103 -15.98 3.18 12.62
C GLU A 103 -16.26 2.89 14.10
N ILE A 104 -15.34 3.27 15.01
CA ILE A 104 -15.54 3.15 16.45
C ILE A 104 -16.75 3.98 16.89
N VAL A 105 -16.83 5.23 16.44
CA VAL A 105 -17.96 6.12 16.75
C VAL A 105 -19.27 5.60 16.19
N ALA A 106 -19.28 5.02 14.98
CA ALA A 106 -20.51 4.47 14.37
C ALA A 106 -21.02 3.19 15.05
N ARG A 107 -20.16 2.48 15.79
CA ARG A 107 -20.49 1.24 16.51
C ARG A 107 -20.83 1.46 18.00
N GLY A 108 -20.61 2.66 18.53
CA GLY A 108 -20.94 3.06 19.91
C GLY A 108 -22.27 3.78 20.01
#